data_AF-A0A6C1U526-F1
#
_entry.id   AF-A0A6C1U526-F1
#
_cell.length_a   1.000
_cell.length_b   1.000
_cell.length_c   1.000
_cell.angle_alpha   90.00
_cell.angle_beta   90.00
_cell.angle_gamma   90.00
#
_symmetry.space_group_name_H-M   'P 1'
#
loop_
_entity.id
_entity.type
_entity.pdbx_description
1 polymer ?
#
loop_
_entity_poly.entity_id
_entity_poly.type
_entity_poly.pdbx_seq_one_letter_code
_entity_poly.pdbx_strand_id
1 'polypeptide(L)'
;MYDEKNKLAHRKKVRTYSKRLVTTLSTISFIGYIAALVLNIPVLSLYFSIAGTILSALSFALNIWSLKDHFLQKQLGVAGQKKLTKICLDITSNVSFLIGGIIYILPLESPIIPFISTAFFILGCTFMATNFIRTMISQPQIDETKTSKLVIQ
;
A
#
# COMPACT_ATOMS: atom_id res chain seq x y z
N MET A 1 20.81 8.09 -24.82
CA MET A 1 20.21 8.94 -23.77
C MET A 1 18.67 8.99 -23.81
N TYR A 2 18.01 8.84 -24.98
CA TYR A 2 16.54 8.79 -25.09
C TYR A 2 15.92 7.46 -24.56
N ASP A 3 16.65 6.36 -24.71
CA ASP A 3 16.21 5.01 -24.34
C ASP A 3 16.00 4.83 -22.81
N GLU A 4 16.89 5.40 -21.99
CA GLU A 4 16.78 5.29 -20.53
C GLU A 4 15.59 6.07 -19.94
N LYS A 5 15.25 7.24 -20.50
CA LYS A 5 14.09 8.02 -20.07
C LYS A 5 12.77 7.30 -20.39
N ASN A 6 12.66 6.70 -21.57
CA ASN A 6 11.50 5.89 -21.94
C ASN A 6 11.39 4.63 -21.07
N LYS A 7 12.51 3.96 -20.78
CA LYS A 7 12.57 2.81 -19.87
C LYS A 7 12.19 3.18 -18.43
N LEU A 8 12.57 4.37 -17.95
CA LEU A 8 12.17 4.88 -16.64
C LEU A 8 10.66 5.24 -16.59
N ALA A 9 10.14 5.87 -17.64
CA ALA A 9 8.73 6.21 -17.75
C ALA A 9 7.83 4.95 -17.82
N HIS A 10 8.26 3.95 -18.59
CA HIS A 10 7.59 2.65 -18.66
C HIS A 10 7.59 1.95 -17.30
N ARG A 11 8.74 1.87 -16.61
CA ARG A 11 8.84 1.31 -15.25
C ARG A 11 7.90 2.02 -14.26
N LYS A 12 7.79 3.34 -14.33
CA LYS A 12 6.83 4.11 -13.51
C LYS A 12 5.38 3.73 -13.82
N LYS A 13 4.99 3.64 -15.10
CA LYS A 13 3.62 3.27 -15.49
C LYS A 13 3.24 1.89 -14.98
N VAL A 14 4.05 0.87 -15.30
CA VAL A 14 3.83 -0.51 -14.85
C VAL A 14 3.66 -0.55 -13.34
N ARG A 15 4.58 0.09 -12.61
CA ARG A 15 4.54 0.11 -11.16
C ARG A 15 3.31 0.80 -10.58
N THR A 16 2.83 1.89 -11.19
CA THR A 16 1.58 2.55 -10.76
C THR A 16 0.38 1.62 -10.94
N TYR A 17 0.27 0.95 -12.10
CA TYR A 17 -0.82 0.00 -12.34
C TYR A 17 -0.75 -1.21 -11.43
N SER A 18 0.44 -1.82 -11.27
CA SER A 18 0.65 -2.94 -10.36
C SER A 18 0.32 -2.57 -8.92
N LYS A 19 0.76 -1.41 -8.43
CA LYS A 19 0.40 -0.94 -7.08
C LYS A 19 -1.10 -0.81 -6.94
N ARG A 20 -1.77 -0.14 -7.89
CA ARG A 20 -3.22 0.07 -7.83
C ARG A 20 -3.98 -1.25 -7.81
N LEU A 21 -3.58 -2.19 -8.65
CA LEU A 21 -4.17 -3.53 -8.72
C LEU A 21 -3.96 -4.30 -7.42
N VAL A 22 -2.71 -4.38 -6.93
CA VAL A 22 -2.38 -5.09 -5.69
C VAL A 22 -3.08 -4.46 -4.48
N THR A 23 -3.12 -3.13 -4.38
CA THR A 23 -3.87 -2.45 -3.32
C THR A 23 -5.35 -2.78 -3.39
N THR A 24 -5.97 -2.71 -4.57
CA THR A 24 -7.40 -3.00 -4.75
C THR A 24 -7.72 -4.45 -4.35
N LEU A 25 -6.94 -5.41 -4.85
CA LEU A 25 -7.09 -6.82 -4.49
C LEU A 25 -6.85 -7.06 -3.00
N SER A 26 -5.86 -6.40 -2.41
CA SER A 26 -5.57 -6.52 -0.97
C SER A 26 -6.73 -6.01 -0.12
N THR A 27 -7.34 -4.89 -0.52
CA THR A 27 -8.54 -4.36 0.15
C THR A 27 -9.72 -5.31 0.03
N ILE A 28 -9.97 -5.88 -1.16
CA ILE A 28 -11.06 -6.86 -1.38
C ILE A 28 -10.83 -8.11 -0.52
N SER A 29 -9.62 -8.67 -0.53
CA SER A 29 -9.28 -9.84 0.29
C SER A 29 -9.44 -9.55 1.78
N PHE A 30 -9.08 -8.35 2.23
CA PHE A 30 -9.26 -7.95 3.62
C PHE A 30 -10.74 -7.82 4.01
N ILE A 31 -11.57 -7.21 3.16
CA ILE A 31 -13.02 -7.14 3.37
C ILE A 31 -13.62 -8.55 3.41
N GLY A 32 -13.19 -9.43 2.49
CA GLY A 32 -13.60 -10.84 2.46
C GLY A 32 -13.22 -11.59 3.73
N TYR A 33 -12.01 -11.35 4.26
CA TYR A 33 -11.55 -11.91 5.53
C TYR A 33 -12.44 -11.51 6.69
N ILE A 34 -12.74 -10.21 6.85
CA ILE A 34 -13.62 -9.72 7.92
C ILE A 34 -15.03 -10.28 7.77
N ALA A 35 -15.58 -10.31 6.56
CA ALA A 35 -16.91 -10.87 6.31
C ALA A 35 -16.97 -12.36 6.67
N ALA A 36 -15.95 -13.15 6.30
CA ALA A 36 -15.87 -14.57 6.62
C ALA A 36 -15.72 -14.82 8.13
N LEU A 37 -14.98 -13.96 8.85
CA LEU A 37 -14.91 -13.99 10.31
C LEU A 37 -16.28 -13.71 10.95
N VAL A 38 -16.98 -12.66 10.52
CA VAL A 38 -18.31 -12.30 11.05
C VAL A 38 -19.34 -13.41 10.82
N LEU A 39 -19.26 -14.09 9.69
CA LEU A 39 -20.14 -15.22 9.35
C LEU A 39 -19.68 -16.55 9.94
N ASN A 40 -18.58 -16.59 10.70
CA ASN A 40 -17.98 -17.80 11.27
C ASN A 40 -17.73 -18.90 10.22
N ILE A 41 -17.22 -18.54 9.04
CA ILE A 41 -16.84 -19.48 7.97
C ILE A 41 -15.31 -19.61 7.94
N PRO A 42 -14.72 -20.54 8.73
CA PRO A 42 -13.27 -20.58 8.99
C PRO A 42 -12.44 -20.93 7.74
N VAL A 43 -12.99 -21.74 6.84
CA VAL A 43 -12.32 -22.10 5.59
C VAL A 43 -12.14 -20.88 4.69
N LEU A 44 -13.19 -20.04 4.60
CA LEU A 44 -13.19 -18.86 3.75
C LEU A 44 -12.30 -17.74 4.33
N SER A 45 -12.30 -17.57 5.66
CA SER A 45 -11.40 -16.62 6.33
C SER A 45 -9.93 -17.03 6.13
N LEU A 46 -9.61 -18.33 6.16
CA LEU A 46 -8.27 -18.82 5.87
C LEU A 46 -7.83 -18.48 4.44
N TYR A 47 -8.67 -18.75 3.43
CA TYR A 47 -8.35 -18.42 2.03
C TYR A 47 -8.12 -16.92 1.82
N PHE A 48 -9.00 -16.08 2.37
CA PHE A 48 -8.83 -14.63 2.28
C PHE A 48 -7.61 -14.12 3.03
N SER A 49 -7.25 -14.73 4.17
CA SER A 49 -6.03 -14.42 4.92
C SER A 49 -4.76 -14.76 4.12
N ILE A 50 -4.72 -15.95 3.50
CA ILE A 50 -3.60 -16.36 2.63
C ILE A 50 -3.48 -15.41 1.43
N ALA A 51 -4.57 -15.16 0.72
CA ALA A 51 -4.59 -14.24 -0.41
C ALA A 51 -4.15 -12.82 -0.01
N GLY A 52 -4.66 -12.32 1.12
CA GLY A 52 -4.28 -11.03 1.69
C GLY A 52 -2.78 -10.96 2.05
N THR A 53 -2.23 -12.03 2.61
CA THR A 53 -0.81 -12.13 2.96
C THR A 53 0.08 -12.08 1.71
N ILE A 54 -0.27 -12.83 0.66
CA ILE A 54 0.45 -12.82 -0.63
C ILE A 54 0.41 -11.42 -1.26
N LEU A 55 -0.77 -10.79 -1.29
CA LEU A 55 -0.95 -9.46 -1.84
C LEU A 55 -0.18 -8.40 -1.04
N SER A 56 -0.12 -8.53 0.29
CA SER A 56 0.68 -7.65 1.14
C SER A 56 2.18 -7.79 0.85
N ALA A 57 2.68 -9.02 0.64
CA ALA A 57 4.06 -9.28 0.22
C ALA A 57 4.40 -8.60 -1.12
N LEU A 58 3.50 -8.74 -2.11
CA LEU A 58 3.65 -8.09 -3.42
C LEU A 58 3.63 -6.56 -3.29
N SER A 59 2.73 -6.01 -2.47
CA SER A 59 2.66 -4.58 -2.19
C SER A 59 3.96 -4.08 -1.56
N PHE A 60 4.53 -4.85 -0.63
CA PHE A 60 5.80 -4.54 0.04
C PHE A 60 6.96 -4.49 -0.96
N ALA A 61 7.06 -5.48 -1.86
CA ALA A 61 8.06 -5.49 -2.92
C ALA A 61 7.94 -4.25 -3.84
N LEU A 62 6.71 -3.88 -4.25
CA LEU A 62 6.46 -2.70 -5.06
C LEU A 62 6.77 -1.38 -4.32
N ASN A 63 6.66 -1.37 -2.99
CA ASN A 63 7.02 -0.25 -2.14
C ASN A 63 8.53 -0.14 -1.93
N ILE A 64 9.26 -1.24 -1.73
CA ILE A 64 10.74 -1.23 -1.71
C ILE A 64 11.29 -0.76 -3.05
N TRP A 65 10.72 -1.27 -4.16
CA TRP A 65 11.05 -0.76 -5.49
C TRP A 65 10.82 0.75 -5.55
N SER A 66 9.72 1.25 -4.99
CA SER A 66 9.46 2.69 -4.87
C SER A 66 10.50 3.47 -4.15
N LEU A 67 10.95 2.92 -3.04
CA LEU A 67 11.90 3.56 -2.17
C LEU A 67 13.24 3.69 -2.89
N LYS A 68 13.69 2.61 -3.55
CA LYS A 68 14.90 2.60 -4.37
C LYS A 68 14.85 3.64 -5.49
N ASP A 69 13.74 3.70 -6.23
CA ASP A 69 13.54 4.70 -7.28
C ASP A 69 13.50 6.14 -6.73
N HIS A 70 12.96 6.34 -5.52
CA HIS A 70 12.90 7.65 -4.86
C HIS A 70 14.29 8.11 -4.42
N PHE A 71 15.10 7.24 -3.83
CA PHE A 71 16.49 7.55 -3.48
C PHE A 71 17.32 7.90 -4.71
N LEU A 72 17.13 7.18 -5.82
CA LEU A 72 17.77 7.51 -7.09
C LEU A 72 17.34 8.90 -7.60
N GLN A 73 16.05 9.23 -7.52
CA GLN A 73 15.53 10.56 -7.88
C GLN A 73 15.99 11.67 -6.93
N LYS A 74 16.22 11.36 -5.66
CA LYS A 74 16.73 12.31 -4.66
C LYS A 74 18.21 12.59 -4.88
N GLN A 75 19.03 11.58 -5.19
CA GLN A 75 20.42 11.77 -5.63
C GLN A 75 20.51 12.65 -6.89
N LEU A 76 19.55 12.52 -7.80
CA LEU A 76 19.44 13.35 -9.00
C LEU A 76 18.84 14.75 -8.76
N GLY A 77 18.50 15.11 -7.51
CA GLY A 77 17.96 16.43 -7.15
C GLY A 77 16.47 16.67 -7.48
N VAL A 78 15.70 15.63 -7.83
CA VAL A 78 14.35 15.75 -8.40
C VAL A 78 13.23 15.42 -7.38
N ALA A 79 13.53 14.86 -6.21
CA ALA A 79 12.51 14.30 -5.30
C ALA A 79 12.36 15.04 -3.95
N GLY A 80 11.12 15.43 -3.62
CA GLY A 80 10.75 16.01 -2.31
C GLY A 80 10.43 14.98 -1.22
N GLN A 81 10.50 15.42 0.05
CA GLN A 81 10.27 14.61 1.27
C GLN A 81 8.87 13.98 1.37
N LYS A 82 7.81 14.67 0.90
CA LYS A 82 6.41 14.18 1.00
C LYS A 82 6.21 12.80 0.37
N LYS A 83 6.95 12.48 -0.70
CA LYS A 83 6.89 11.19 -1.40
C LYS A 83 7.58 10.07 -0.62
N LEU A 84 8.62 10.37 0.17
CA LEU A 84 9.32 9.39 0.99
C LEU A 84 8.44 8.91 2.15
N THR A 85 7.77 9.84 2.85
CA THR A 85 6.94 9.49 4.00
C THR A 85 5.73 8.64 3.60
N LYS A 86 5.14 8.91 2.42
CA LYS A 86 4.09 8.04 1.85
C LYS A 86 4.58 6.61 1.63
N ILE A 87 5.76 6.45 1.03
CA ILE A 87 6.35 5.13 0.78
C ILE A 87 6.63 4.42 2.11
N CYS A 88 7.14 5.13 3.11
CA CYS A 88 7.41 4.57 4.43
C CYS A 88 6.12 4.05 5.09
N LEU A 89 5.04 4.85 5.11
CA LEU A 89 3.76 4.43 5.66
C LEU A 89 3.16 3.21 4.93
N ASP A 90 3.28 3.18 3.60
CA ASP A 90 2.84 2.01 2.81
C ASP A 90 3.67 0.76 3.13
N ILE A 91 4.98 0.89 3.37
CA ILE A 91 5.86 -0.21 3.80
C ILE A 91 5.42 -0.72 5.18
N THR A 92 5.24 0.18 6.14
CA THR A 92 4.88 -0.20 7.51
C THR A 92 3.52 -0.88 7.55
N SER A 93 2.53 -0.38 6.81
CA SER A 93 1.21 -1.00 6.69
C SER A 93 1.30 -2.44 6.16
N ASN A 94 2.06 -2.67 5.09
CA ASN A 94 2.21 -4.02 4.52
C ASN A 94 2.96 -4.98 5.47
N VAL A 95 3.98 -4.50 6.19
CA VAL A 95 4.70 -5.32 7.19
C VAL A 95 3.76 -5.72 8.30
N SER A 96 2.94 -4.80 8.80
CA SER A 96 1.93 -5.11 9.82
C SER A 96 0.94 -6.16 9.32
N PHE A 97 0.44 -6.04 8.08
CA PHE A 97 -0.43 -7.07 7.50
C PHE A 97 0.26 -8.42 7.29
N LEU A 98 1.54 -8.45 6.91
CA LEU A 98 2.32 -9.68 6.77
C LEU A 98 2.45 -10.40 8.12
N ILE A 99 2.79 -9.67 9.18
CA ILE A 99 2.92 -10.24 10.52
C ILE A 99 1.55 -10.74 11.00
N GLY A 100 0.49 -9.95 10.82
CA GLY A 100 -0.87 -10.36 11.17
C GLY A 100 -1.33 -11.63 10.45
N GLY A 101 -1.11 -11.72 9.14
CA GLY A 101 -1.52 -12.85 8.31
C GLY A 101 -0.70 -14.12 8.57
N ILE A 102 0.63 -14.02 8.67
CA ILE A 102 1.51 -15.19 8.89
C ILE A 102 1.22 -15.83 10.26
N ILE A 103 1.02 -15.02 11.30
CA ILE A 103 0.69 -15.50 12.65
C ILE A 103 -0.63 -16.26 12.66
N TYR A 104 -1.59 -15.90 11.80
CA TYR A 104 -2.87 -16.60 11.67
C TYR A 104 -2.78 -17.91 10.87
N ILE A 105 -1.78 -18.06 10.00
CA ILE A 105 -1.59 -19.25 9.15
C ILE A 105 -0.73 -20.30 9.85
N LEU A 106 0.16 -19.91 10.77
CA LEU A 106 0.99 -20.85 11.51
C LEU A 106 0.13 -21.73 12.44
N PRO A 107 0.38 -23.06 12.49
CA PRO A 107 -0.33 -23.98 13.36
C PRO A 107 0.20 -23.88 14.79
N LEU A 108 0.10 -22.69 15.37
CA LEU A 108 0.54 -22.44 16.73
C LEU A 108 -0.69 -22.40 17.64
N GLU A 109 -0.78 -23.35 18.56
CA GLU A 109 -1.94 -23.58 19.44
C GLU A 109 -2.08 -22.58 20.60
N SER A 110 -1.40 -21.42 20.54
CA SER A 110 -1.42 -20.46 21.65
C SER A 110 -2.60 -19.49 21.55
N PRO A 111 -3.41 -19.32 22.62
CA PRO A 111 -4.52 -18.37 22.63
C PRO A 111 -4.08 -16.90 22.51
N ILE A 112 -2.78 -16.61 22.63
CA ILE A 112 -2.19 -15.27 22.49
C ILE A 112 -2.06 -14.89 21.00
N ILE A 113 -2.03 -15.87 20.10
CA ILE A 113 -1.71 -15.70 18.67
C ILE A 113 -2.81 -14.99 17.88
N PRO A 114 -4.11 -15.27 18.09
CA PRO A 114 -5.19 -14.48 17.53
C PRO A 114 -5.13 -13.01 17.97
N PHE A 115 -4.71 -12.77 19.23
CA PHE A 115 -4.59 -11.41 19.79
C PHE A 115 -3.46 -10.62 19.12
N ILE A 116 -2.28 -11.23 18.97
CA ILE A 116 -1.14 -10.63 18.27
C ILE A 116 -1.50 -10.37 16.80
N SER A 117 -2.07 -11.37 16.11
CA SER A 117 -2.49 -11.24 14.71
C SER A 117 -3.44 -10.05 14.53
N THR A 118 -4.48 -9.96 15.36
CA THR A 118 -5.47 -8.88 15.32
C THR A 118 -4.84 -7.51 15.55
N ALA A 119 -3.94 -7.38 16.52
CA ALA A 119 -3.26 -6.12 16.80
C ALA A 119 -2.44 -5.63 15.59
N PHE A 120 -1.72 -6.54 14.92
CA PHE A 120 -0.97 -6.22 13.71
C PHE A 120 -1.88 -5.87 12.53
N PHE A 121 -3.05 -6.50 12.40
CA PHE A 121 -4.06 -6.09 11.42
C PHE A 121 -4.59 -4.67 11.66
N ILE A 122 -4.97 -4.35 12.91
CA ILE A 122 -5.44 -3.00 13.29
C ILE A 122 -4.36 -1.95 13.00
N LEU A 123 -3.10 -2.26 13.31
CA LEU A 123 -1.98 -1.38 13.06
C LEU A 123 -1.77 -1.16 11.56
N GLY A 124 -1.84 -2.22 10.75
CA GLY A 124 -1.81 -2.14 9.29
C GLY A 124 -2.89 -1.23 8.72
N CYS A 125 -4.13 -1.38 9.19
CA CYS A 125 -5.27 -0.53 8.82
C CYS A 125 -5.03 0.93 9.20
N THR A 126 -4.51 1.19 10.39
CA THR A 126 -4.23 2.54 10.89
C THR A 126 -3.22 3.27 10.00
N PHE A 127 -2.14 2.59 9.61
CA PHE A 127 -1.16 3.16 8.69
C PHE A 127 -1.74 3.40 7.28
N MET A 128 -2.56 2.47 6.77
CA MET A 128 -3.23 2.62 5.47
C MET A 128 -4.18 3.82 5.46
N ALA A 129 -5.03 3.95 6.49
CA ALA A 129 -5.96 5.05 6.66
C ALA A 129 -5.24 6.40 6.80
N THR A 130 -4.17 6.43 7.59
CA THR A 130 -3.31 7.61 7.74
C THR A 130 -2.74 8.06 6.40
N ASN A 131 -2.26 7.12 5.57
CA ASN A 131 -1.74 7.44 4.26
C ASN A 131 -2.83 7.94 3.30
N PHE A 132 -4.02 7.34 3.34
CA PHE A 132 -5.18 7.75 2.54
C PHE A 132 -5.64 9.18 2.89
N ILE A 133 -5.87 9.45 4.18
CA ILE A 133 -6.23 10.78 4.69
C ILE A 133 -5.16 11.80 4.30
N ARG A 134 -3.88 11.46 4.49
CA ARG A 134 -2.78 12.34 4.08
C ARG A 134 -2.80 12.62 2.58
N THR A 135 -3.10 11.64 1.74
CA THR A 135 -3.20 11.89 0.29
C THR A 135 -4.36 12.84 -0.05
N MET A 136 -5.52 12.70 0.60
CA MET A 136 -6.65 13.62 0.42
C MET A 136 -6.32 15.04 0.90
N ILE A 137 -5.73 15.19 2.09
CA ILE A 137 -5.34 16.48 2.67
C ILE A 137 -4.18 17.13 1.89
N SER A 138 -3.34 16.34 1.22
CA SER A 138 -2.27 16.87 0.35
C SER A 138 -2.78 17.21 -1.05
N GLN A 139 -4.05 16.93 -1.36
CA GLN A 139 -4.70 17.16 -2.65
C GLN A 139 -5.58 18.41 -2.81
N PRO A 140 -5.67 19.41 -1.90
CA PRO A 140 -6.24 20.69 -2.27
C PRO A 140 -5.14 21.56 -2.91
N GLN A 141 -5.44 22.11 -4.09
CA GLN A 141 -4.69 23.12 -4.87
C GLN A 141 -3.70 22.64 -5.95
N ILE A 142 -4.13 21.81 -6.90
CA ILE A 142 -3.49 21.80 -8.24
C ILE A 142 -4.46 22.20 -9.37
N ASP A 143 -5.78 22.17 -9.17
CA ASP A 143 -6.72 22.36 -10.28
C ASP A 143 -7.45 23.72 -10.38
N GLU A 144 -7.22 24.71 -9.50
CA GLU A 144 -7.88 26.03 -9.62
C GLU A 144 -6.98 27.18 -10.10
N THR A 145 -5.65 27.04 -10.14
CA THR A 145 -4.75 28.18 -10.45
C THR A 145 -4.21 28.21 -11.89
N LYS A 146 -4.52 27.23 -12.74
CA LYS A 146 -4.08 27.24 -14.15
C LYS A 146 -5.11 27.82 -15.12
N THR A 147 -6.36 28.00 -14.72
CA THR A 147 -7.42 28.53 -15.58
C THR A 147 -7.61 30.05 -15.48
N SER A 148 -7.23 30.70 -14.38
CA SER A 148 -7.41 32.16 -14.20
C SER A 148 -6.34 33.06 -14.87
N LYS A 149 -5.41 32.51 -15.65
CA LYS A 149 -4.44 33.33 -16.42
C LYS A 149 -4.67 33.35 -17.94
N LEU A 150 -5.79 32.80 -18.42
CA LEU A 150 -6.07 32.73 -19.86
C LEU A 150 -7.30 33.51 -20.34
N VAL A 151 -7.87 34.39 -19.52
CA VAL A 151 -8.97 35.28 -19.92
C VAL A 151 -8.75 36.69 -19.37
N ILE A 152 -7.77 37.40 -19.94
CA ILE A 152 -7.89 38.85 -20.18
C ILE A 152 -7.17 39.08 -21.51
N GLN A 153 -7.95 39.09 -22.59
CA GLN A 153 -7.61 39.73 -23.84
C GLN A 153 -8.81 40.56 -24.26
#